data_AF-A0A963VRW8-F1
#
_entry.id   AF-A0A963VRW8-F1
#
_cell.length_a   1.000
_cell.length_b   1.000
_cell.length_c   1.000
_cell.angle_alpha   90.00
_cell.angle_beta   90.00
_cell.angle_gamma   90.00
#
_symmetry.space_group_name_H-M   'P 1'
#
loop_
_entity.id
_entity.type
_entity.pdbx_description
1 polymer ?
#
loop_
_entity_poly.entity_id
_entity_poly.type
_entity_poly.pdbx_seq_one_letter_code
_entity_poly.pdbx_strand_id
1 'polypeptide(L)'
;MWITPFPHVIKSPSRLRICGDLEQVLGEVNSIYAQQDATALFRARLSLFEKWGVTDEQAAILSGIELRTYRRWKGQGVGKCSSECHARLSNLMGIHKALRTVFLEPGRAYSWIRTSNAAFDGVSGLHLMLGGELADILRVRRYLEAECIGA
;
A
#
# COMPACT_ATOMS: atom_id res chain seq x y z
N MET A 1 25.55 33.38 67.15
CA MET A 1 24.09 33.18 67.22
C MET A 1 23.79 31.86 66.53
N TRP A 2 23.46 30.85 67.32
CA TRP A 2 23.18 29.48 66.88
C TRP A 2 21.76 29.41 66.33
N ILE A 3 21.53 28.66 65.25
CA ILE A 3 20.51 27.58 65.19
C ILE A 3 20.99 26.53 64.16
N THR A 4 21.28 25.33 64.66
CA THR A 4 21.52 24.06 63.93
C THR A 4 20.18 23.27 63.84
N PRO A 5 20.12 21.97 63.49
CA PRO A 5 20.30 21.30 62.20
C PRO A 5 19.11 20.32 61.88
N PHE A 6 19.31 19.40 60.92
CA PHE A 6 18.70 18.06 60.77
C PHE A 6 17.46 17.84 59.86
N PRO A 7 17.20 16.59 59.41
CA PRO A 7 17.24 16.16 58.01
C PRO A 7 15.85 15.76 57.48
N HIS A 8 15.72 15.32 56.23
CA HIS A 8 15.06 14.05 55.87
C HIS A 8 15.02 13.88 54.34
N VAL A 9 15.57 12.73 53.93
CA VAL A 9 15.25 11.92 52.77
C VAL A 9 13.95 12.30 52.05
N ILE A 10 14.04 12.61 50.75
CA ILE A 10 13.12 12.03 49.76
C ILE A 10 13.99 11.39 48.68
N LYS A 11 14.25 10.09 48.83
CA LYS A 11 14.49 9.22 47.68
C LYS A 11 13.16 9.20 46.89
N SER A 12 13.11 9.85 45.74
CA SER A 12 12.07 9.53 44.73
C SER A 12 12.66 8.58 43.70
N PRO A 13 12.26 7.30 43.70
CA PRO A 13 12.59 6.35 42.65
C PRO A 13 11.51 6.46 41.56
N SER A 14 11.69 7.38 40.63
CA SER A 14 10.83 7.40 39.43
C SER A 14 11.56 8.09 38.29
N ARG A 15 12.71 7.50 37.93
CA ARG A 15 13.21 7.57 36.55
C ARG A 15 12.23 6.75 35.70
N LEU A 16 11.08 7.36 35.43
CA LEU A 16 9.99 6.84 34.62
C LEU A 16 10.58 6.43 33.26
N ARG A 17 10.52 5.14 32.93
CA ARG A 17 10.92 4.56 31.63
C ARG A 17 9.96 4.99 30.52
N ILE A 18 9.66 6.28 30.39
CA ILE A 18 8.73 6.78 29.38
C ILE A 18 9.33 6.64 27.97
N CYS A 19 10.65 6.60 27.84
CA CYS A 19 11.31 6.59 26.53
C CYS A 19 11.11 5.29 25.74
N GLY A 20 10.95 4.14 26.40
CA GLY A 20 10.64 2.86 25.73
C GLY A 20 9.16 2.71 25.37
N ASP A 21 8.27 3.18 26.25
CA ASP A 21 6.82 3.06 26.04
C ASP A 21 6.34 3.97 24.89
N LEU A 22 6.93 5.15 24.70
CA LEU A 22 6.55 6.06 23.62
C LEU A 22 6.97 5.55 22.24
N GLU A 23 8.17 4.98 22.09
CA GLU A 23 8.60 4.39 20.81
C GLU A 23 7.79 3.14 20.46
N GLN A 24 7.46 2.32 21.47
CA GLN A 24 6.58 1.18 21.31
C GLN A 24 5.16 1.60 20.91
N VAL A 25 4.56 2.58 21.61
CA VAL A 25 3.23 3.10 21.28
C VAL A 25 3.20 3.75 19.90
N LEU A 26 4.22 4.52 19.53
CA LEU A 26 4.33 5.10 18.18
C LEU A 26 4.46 4.01 17.11
N GLY A 27 5.20 2.93 17.39
CA GLY A 27 5.28 1.76 16.51
C GLY A 27 3.94 1.03 16.36
N GLU A 28 3.21 0.83 17.45
CA GLU A 28 1.88 0.22 17.46
C GLU A 28 0.87 1.07 16.68
N VAL A 29 0.83 2.38 16.94
CA VAL A 29 -0.05 3.33 16.26
C VAL A 29 0.25 3.38 14.75
N ASN A 30 1.53 3.46 14.34
CA ASN A 30 1.91 3.42 12.93
C ASN A 30 1.51 2.10 12.25
N SER A 31 1.64 0.97 12.96
CA SER A 31 1.22 -0.34 12.47
C SER A 31 -0.31 -0.42 12.27
N ILE A 32 -1.09 0.15 13.19
CA ILE A 32 -2.55 0.21 13.09
C ILE A 32 -2.96 1.06 11.88
N TYR A 33 -2.38 2.24 11.70
CA TYR A 33 -2.66 3.10 10.54
C TYR A 33 -2.29 2.43 9.22
N ALA A 34 -1.08 1.86 9.12
CA ALA A 34 -0.65 1.13 7.93
C ALA A 34 -1.59 -0.04 7.57
N GLN A 35 -2.14 -0.71 8.58
CA GLN A 35 -3.06 -1.83 8.38
C GLN A 35 -4.50 -1.39 8.02
N GLN A 36 -4.96 -0.26 8.57
CA GLN A 36 -6.22 0.37 8.16
C GLN A 36 -6.14 0.87 6.70
N ASP A 37 -5.03 1.49 6.33
CA ASP A 37 -4.74 1.92 4.96
C ASP A 37 -4.69 0.73 4.00
N ALA A 38 -4.01 -0.36 4.38
CA ALA A 38 -3.99 -1.60 3.59
C ALA A 38 -5.40 -2.16 3.37
N THR A 39 -6.28 -2.10 4.38
CA THR A 39 -7.67 -2.57 4.27
C THR A 39 -8.47 -1.72 3.29
N ALA A 40 -8.36 -0.40 3.38
CA ALA A 40 -9.03 0.52 2.47
C ALA A 40 -8.53 0.36 1.02
N LEU A 41 -7.21 0.29 0.84
CA LEU A 41 -6.56 0.08 -0.46
C LEU A 41 -6.99 -1.25 -1.09
N PHE A 42 -7.03 -2.33 -0.32
CA PHE A 42 -7.45 -3.64 -0.82
C PHE A 42 -8.91 -3.61 -1.29
N ARG A 43 -9.82 -3.02 -0.52
CA ARG A 43 -11.23 -2.87 -0.92
C ARG A 43 -11.39 -2.07 -2.21
N ALA A 44 -10.71 -0.92 -2.32
CA ALA A 44 -10.71 -0.11 -3.53
C ALA A 44 -10.21 -0.92 -4.74
N ARG A 45 -9.21 -1.76 -4.52
CA ARG A 45 -8.62 -2.60 -5.55
C ARG A 45 -9.50 -3.76 -6.00
N LEU A 46 -10.34 -4.33 -5.14
CA LEU A 46 -11.33 -5.34 -5.57
C LEU A 46 -12.22 -4.78 -6.68
N SER A 47 -12.76 -3.56 -6.49
CA SER A 47 -13.54 -2.88 -7.53
C SER A 47 -12.72 -2.59 -8.79
N LEU A 48 -11.44 -2.24 -8.64
CA LEU A 48 -10.54 -2.02 -9.78
C LEU A 48 -10.31 -3.30 -10.59
N PHE A 49 -10.07 -4.41 -9.92
CA PHE A 49 -9.82 -5.70 -10.55
C PHE A 49 -11.02 -6.23 -11.32
N GLU A 50 -12.22 -6.06 -10.78
CA GLU A 50 -13.46 -6.35 -11.49
C GLU A 50 -13.54 -5.56 -12.80
N LYS A 51 -13.25 -4.26 -12.76
CA LYS A 51 -13.27 -3.39 -13.96
C LYS A 51 -12.18 -3.74 -14.97
N TRP A 52 -11.05 -4.27 -14.52
CA TRP A 52 -9.96 -4.74 -15.39
C TRP A 52 -10.16 -6.18 -15.89
N GLY A 53 -11.19 -6.90 -15.41
CA GLY A 53 -11.38 -8.31 -15.72
C GLY A 53 -10.21 -9.18 -15.29
N VAL A 54 -9.69 -8.91 -14.09
CA VAL A 54 -8.55 -9.62 -13.48
C VAL A 54 -9.08 -10.81 -12.68
N THR A 55 -8.50 -11.99 -12.90
CA THR A 55 -8.81 -13.22 -12.16
C THR A 55 -8.24 -13.18 -10.74
N ASP A 56 -8.71 -14.04 -9.84
CA ASP A 56 -8.19 -14.11 -8.47
C ASP A 56 -6.69 -14.48 -8.45
N GLU A 57 -6.25 -15.33 -9.40
CA GLU A 57 -4.85 -15.71 -9.60
C GLU A 57 -3.99 -14.50 -9.96
N GLN A 58 -4.42 -13.74 -10.96
CA GLN A 58 -3.75 -12.52 -11.39
C GLN A 58 -3.77 -11.46 -10.29
N ALA A 59 -4.88 -11.32 -9.57
CA ALA A 59 -5.03 -10.39 -8.47
C ALA A 59 -4.05 -10.70 -7.33
N ALA A 60 -3.83 -11.98 -7.04
CA ALA A 60 -2.84 -12.42 -6.06
C ALA A 60 -1.41 -12.03 -6.48
N ILE A 61 -1.03 -12.30 -7.75
CA ILE A 61 0.27 -11.92 -8.32
C ILE A 61 0.48 -10.41 -8.21
N LEU A 62 -0.47 -9.63 -8.70
CA LEU A 62 -0.38 -8.17 -8.66
C LEU A 62 -0.28 -7.66 -7.21
N SER A 63 -0.84 -8.39 -6.24
CA SER A 63 -0.87 -8.01 -4.83
C SER A 63 0.38 -8.45 -4.07
N GLY A 64 1.22 -9.31 -4.67
CA GLY A 64 2.39 -9.87 -4.00
C GLY A 64 2.02 -10.77 -2.82
N ILE A 65 0.87 -11.45 -2.89
CA ILE A 65 0.42 -12.37 -1.85
C ILE A 65 0.01 -13.70 -2.47
N GLU A 66 0.04 -14.76 -1.68
CA GLU A 66 -0.44 -16.07 -2.12
C GLU A 66 -1.93 -16.03 -2.49
N LEU A 67 -2.32 -16.81 -3.51
CA LEU A 67 -3.71 -16.95 -3.95
C LEU A 67 -4.66 -17.35 -2.80
N ARG A 68 -4.22 -18.26 -1.93
CA ARG A 68 -4.99 -18.67 -0.75
C ARG A 68 -5.25 -17.49 0.18
N THR A 69 -4.25 -16.64 0.38
CA THR A 69 -4.36 -15.44 1.22
C THR A 69 -5.26 -14.40 0.56
N TYR A 70 -5.14 -14.18 -0.75
CA TYR A 70 -6.01 -13.29 -1.51
C TYR A 70 -7.48 -13.70 -1.41
N ARG A 71 -7.80 -14.97 -1.68
CA ARG A 71 -9.18 -15.51 -1.59
C ARG A 71 -9.72 -15.41 -0.16
N ARG A 72 -8.89 -15.68 0.85
CA ARG A 72 -9.27 -15.48 2.25
C ARG A 72 -9.64 -14.02 2.52
N TRP A 73 -8.80 -13.08 2.09
CA TRP A 73 -9.04 -11.65 2.31
C TRP A 73 -10.30 -11.14 1.62
N LYS A 74 -10.62 -11.67 0.44
CA LYS A 74 -11.84 -11.33 -0.30
C LYS A 74 -13.12 -11.67 0.47
N GLY A 75 -13.13 -12.78 1.22
CA GLY A 75 -14.31 -13.22 1.98
C GLY A 75 -14.32 -12.84 3.47
N GLN A 76 -13.15 -12.70 4.10
CA GLN A 76 -13.02 -12.58 5.57
C GLN A 76 -12.38 -11.26 6.01
N GLY A 77 -11.97 -10.41 5.08
CA GLY A 77 -11.27 -9.17 5.36
C GLY A 77 -9.74 -9.30 5.37
N VAL A 78 -9.07 -8.16 5.26
CA VAL A 78 -7.62 -8.06 5.12
C VAL A 78 -6.93 -8.39 6.44
N GLY A 79 -6.10 -9.44 6.42
CA GLY A 79 -5.14 -9.73 7.50
C GLY A 79 -3.85 -8.94 7.34
N LYS A 80 -2.79 -9.28 8.10
CA LYS A 80 -1.51 -8.54 8.07
C LYS A 80 -0.95 -8.39 6.64
N CYS A 81 -0.86 -7.15 6.17
CA CYS A 81 -0.26 -6.81 4.89
C CYS A 81 1.22 -6.45 5.11
N SER A 82 2.13 -7.10 4.38
CA SER A 82 3.55 -6.76 4.41
C SER A 82 3.78 -5.38 3.80
N SER A 83 4.94 -4.77 4.06
CA SER A 83 5.35 -3.54 3.39
C SER A 83 5.31 -3.66 1.87
N GLU A 84 5.71 -4.82 1.33
CA GLU A 84 5.64 -5.12 -0.10
C GLU A 84 4.19 -5.17 -0.63
N CYS A 85 3.29 -5.86 0.09
CA CYS A 85 1.86 -5.89 -0.22
C CYS A 85 1.29 -4.46 -0.26
N HIS A 86 1.62 -3.64 0.74
CA HIS A 86 1.17 -2.25 0.81
C HIS A 86 1.73 -1.40 -0.35
N ALA A 87 3.02 -1.54 -0.65
CA ALA A 87 3.66 -0.85 -1.77
C ALA A 87 3.01 -1.21 -3.11
N ARG A 88 2.72 -2.50 -3.36
CA ARG A 88 2.03 -2.96 -4.58
C ARG A 88 0.61 -2.40 -4.67
N LEU A 89 -0.14 -2.46 -3.57
CA LEU A 89 -1.50 -1.90 -3.48
C LEU A 89 -1.52 -0.40 -3.79
N SER A 90 -0.62 0.36 -3.17
CA SER A 90 -0.47 1.80 -3.38
C SER A 90 -0.10 2.13 -4.83
N ASN A 91 0.85 1.41 -5.42
CA ASN A 91 1.25 1.65 -6.81
C ASN A 91 0.12 1.39 -7.81
N LEU A 92 -0.72 0.39 -7.56
CA LEU A 92 -1.86 0.11 -8.43
C LEU A 92 -2.98 1.14 -8.30
N MET A 93 -3.16 1.74 -7.12
CA MET A 93 -4.01 2.93 -6.99
C MET A 93 -3.41 4.13 -7.72
N GLY A 94 -2.09 4.28 -7.72
CA GLY A 94 -1.37 5.27 -8.53
C GLY A 94 -1.64 5.11 -10.03
N ILE A 95 -1.55 3.88 -10.55
CA ILE A 95 -1.90 3.55 -11.94
C ILE A 95 -3.36 3.89 -12.24
N HIS A 96 -4.29 3.49 -11.36
CA HIS A 96 -5.70 3.81 -11.53
C HIS A 96 -5.93 5.33 -11.61
N LYS A 97 -5.30 6.10 -10.71
CA LYS A 97 -5.37 7.55 -10.70
C LYS A 97 -4.82 8.15 -12.00
N ALA A 98 -3.63 7.73 -12.43
CA ALA A 98 -3.02 8.23 -13.66
C ALA A 98 -3.90 7.94 -14.89
N LEU A 99 -4.46 6.73 -15.00
CA LEU A 99 -5.41 6.40 -16.08
C LEU A 99 -6.64 7.29 -16.07
N ARG A 100 -7.17 7.65 -14.89
CA ARG A 100 -8.33 8.54 -14.76
C ARG A 100 -8.00 9.99 -15.12
N THR A 101 -6.73 10.38 -15.08
CA THR A 101 -6.25 11.68 -15.55
C THR A 101 -6.07 11.68 -17.06
N VAL A 102 -5.43 10.66 -17.64
CA VAL A 102 -5.17 10.58 -19.09
C VAL A 102 -6.46 10.41 -19.90
N PHE A 103 -7.42 9.63 -19.38
CA PHE A 103 -8.65 9.32 -20.11
C PHE A 103 -9.87 9.97 -19.46
N LEU A 104 -10.56 10.84 -20.21
CA LEU A 104 -11.86 11.38 -19.78
C LEU A 104 -12.89 10.26 -19.58
N GLU A 105 -12.95 9.29 -20.50
CA GLU A 105 -13.86 8.16 -20.40
C GLU A 105 -13.26 6.98 -19.61
N PRO A 106 -13.86 6.60 -18.46
CA PRO A 106 -13.33 5.52 -17.62
C PRO A 106 -13.25 4.17 -18.34
N GLY A 107 -14.18 3.87 -19.24
CA GLY A 107 -14.18 2.61 -20.00
C GLY A 107 -12.93 2.45 -20.90
N ARG A 108 -12.46 3.55 -21.50
CA ARG A 108 -11.21 3.55 -22.29
C ARG A 108 -9.98 3.36 -21.41
N ALA A 109 -9.94 4.00 -20.23
CA ALA A 109 -8.90 3.76 -19.24
C ALA A 109 -8.79 2.28 -18.84
N TYR A 110 -9.92 1.61 -18.58
CA TYR A 110 -9.93 0.20 -18.21
C TYR A 110 -9.60 -0.73 -19.37
N SER A 111 -9.97 -0.37 -20.60
CA SER A 111 -9.62 -1.16 -21.79
C SER A 111 -8.13 -1.03 -22.13
N TRP A 112 -7.55 0.15 -21.92
CA TRP A 112 -6.15 0.44 -22.22
C TRP A 112 -5.19 -0.50 -21.49
N ILE A 113 -5.44 -0.80 -20.21
CA ILE A 113 -4.55 -1.67 -19.42
C ILE A 113 -4.41 -3.07 -20.04
N ARG A 114 -5.41 -3.52 -20.80
CA ARG A 114 -5.43 -4.82 -21.48
C ARG A 114 -5.01 -4.76 -22.95
N THR A 115 -4.89 -3.57 -23.50
CA THR A 115 -4.54 -3.36 -24.91
C THR A 115 -3.02 -3.42 -25.08
N SER A 116 -2.56 -4.05 -26.16
CA SER A 116 -1.15 -4.05 -26.54
C SER A 116 -0.60 -2.63 -26.66
N ASN A 117 0.62 -2.40 -26.16
CA ASN A 117 1.26 -1.10 -26.20
C ASN A 117 2.70 -1.23 -26.72
N ALA A 118 3.05 -0.43 -27.72
CA ALA A 118 4.39 -0.38 -28.30
C ALA A 118 5.48 0.02 -27.29
N ALA A 119 5.14 0.82 -26.26
CA ALA A 119 6.05 1.18 -25.17
C ALA A 119 6.47 -0.02 -24.29
N PHE A 120 5.73 -1.12 -24.39
CA PHE A 120 5.97 -2.38 -23.71
C PHE A 120 6.19 -3.53 -24.71
N ASP A 121 6.88 -3.27 -25.82
CA ASP A 121 7.25 -4.30 -26.80
C ASP A 121 6.04 -5.06 -27.39
N GLY A 122 4.89 -4.38 -27.48
CA GLY A 122 3.66 -4.95 -28.02
C GLY A 122 2.82 -5.75 -27.02
N VAL A 123 3.27 -5.93 -25.77
CA VAL A 123 2.44 -6.51 -24.71
C VAL A 123 1.58 -5.45 -24.03
N SER A 124 0.52 -5.88 -23.33
CA SER A 124 -0.32 -4.96 -22.57
C SER A 124 0.31 -4.59 -21.22
N GLY A 125 -0.10 -3.45 -20.66
CA GLY A 125 0.35 -3.03 -19.34
C GLY A 125 -0.01 -4.07 -18.26
N LEU A 126 -1.20 -4.68 -18.36
CA LEU A 126 -1.61 -5.76 -17.48
C LEU A 126 -0.69 -6.98 -17.61
N HIS A 127 -0.36 -7.40 -18.83
CA HIS A 127 0.54 -8.53 -19.05
C HIS A 127 1.91 -8.29 -18.42
N LEU A 128 2.47 -7.08 -18.59
CA LEU A 128 3.74 -6.71 -17.99
C LEU A 128 3.67 -6.81 -16.46
N MET A 129 2.64 -6.24 -15.82
CA MET A 129 2.49 -6.31 -14.36
C MET A 129 2.28 -7.73 -13.83
N LEU A 130 1.77 -8.64 -14.66
CA LEU A 130 1.61 -10.05 -14.32
C LEU A 130 2.92 -10.85 -14.38
N GLY A 131 4.03 -10.22 -14.78
CA GLY A 131 5.39 -10.74 -14.54
C GLY A 131 5.68 -10.96 -13.05
N GLY A 132 4.97 -10.27 -12.16
CA GLY A 132 5.02 -10.49 -10.71
C GLY A 132 6.03 -9.61 -9.99
N GLU A 133 6.94 -8.95 -10.70
CA GLU A 133 7.90 -8.03 -10.10
C GLU A 133 7.28 -6.67 -9.79
N LEU A 134 7.66 -6.08 -8.64
CA LEU A 134 7.23 -4.72 -8.30
C LEU A 134 7.75 -3.70 -9.33
N ALA A 135 8.92 -3.99 -9.92
CA ALA A 135 9.51 -3.16 -10.97
C ALA A 135 8.60 -3.02 -12.20
N ASP A 136 7.85 -4.06 -12.56
CA ASP A 136 6.92 -4.05 -13.71
C ASP A 136 5.72 -3.14 -13.45
N ILE A 137 5.15 -3.21 -12.24
CA ILE A 137 4.10 -2.30 -11.79
C ILE A 137 4.60 -0.85 -11.83
N LEU A 138 5.81 -0.61 -11.32
CA LEU A 138 6.41 0.72 -11.33
C LEU A 138 6.71 1.22 -12.76
N ARG A 139 7.10 0.34 -13.69
CA ARG A 139 7.31 0.70 -15.10
C ARG A 139 6.02 1.20 -15.74
N VAL A 140 4.90 0.47 -15.57
CA VAL A 140 3.59 0.92 -16.07
C VAL A 140 3.16 2.22 -15.42
N ARG A 141 3.34 2.35 -14.11
CA ARG A 141 2.99 3.58 -13.36
C ARG A 141 3.74 4.79 -13.89
N ARG A 142 5.08 4.71 -13.99
CA ARG A 142 5.91 5.83 -14.45
C ARG A 142 5.59 6.22 -15.89
N TYR A 143 5.31 5.25 -16.75
CA TYR A 143 4.87 5.52 -18.11
C TYR A 143 3.58 6.36 -18.11
N LEU A 144 2.55 5.94 -17.38
CA LEU A 144 1.29 6.69 -17.29
C LEU A 144 1.44 8.05 -16.62
N GLU A 145 2.28 8.17 -15.60
CA GLU A 145 2.57 9.46 -14.95
C GLU A 145 3.28 10.43 -15.91
N ALA A 146 4.17 9.94 -16.78
CA ALA A 146 4.81 10.76 -17.80
C ALA A 146 3.80 11.26 -18.85
N GLU A 147 2.87 10.39 -19.28
CA GLU A 147 1.76 10.76 -20.18
C GLU A 147 0.82 11.79 -19.54
N CYS A 148 0.60 11.74 -18.22
CA CYS A 148 -0.19 12.75 -17.51
C CYS A 148 0.47 14.14 -17.48
N ILE A 149 1.80 14.20 -17.35
CA ILE A 149 2.53 15.48 -17.24
C ILE A 149 2.72 16.13 -18.62
N GLY A 150 2.73 15.34 -19.69
CA GLY A 150 2.87 15.81 -21.07
C GLY A 150 1.56 16.18 -21.78
N ALA A 151 0.40 16.02 -21.14
CA ALA A 151 -0.94 16.25 -21.71
C ALA A 151 -1.55 17.60 -21.34
#